data_AF-A0A016T4Z8-F1
#
_entry.id   AF-A0A016T4Z8-F1
#
_cell.length_a   1.000
_cell.length_b   1.000
_cell.length_c   1.000
_cell.angle_alpha   90.00
_cell.angle_beta   90.00
_cell.angle_gamma   90.00
#
_symmetry.space_group_name_H-M   'P 1'
#
loop_
_entity.id
_entity.type
_entity.pdbx_description
1 polymer ?
#
loop_
_entity_poly.entity_id
_entity_poly.type
_entity_poly.pdbx_seq_one_letter_code
_entity_poly.pdbx_strand_id
1 'polypeptide(L)'
;MNLVILQSFGVEALNKLLKLQKMGVVRERGGSGKLTADYAPSMFPHMKKQYDLLPENVSETNTSDSAYAYSGYAPLIVRILEEGDRVRWTGWHKTFDGSIGGEHKLLYNICSFIFPPGILDLFRSFLCQIEKGSGCLQGDDRTAVFVVGGATRAELAGIKLMPNVCLALTSSIITGNRLLDGITQI
;
A
#
# COMPACT_ATOMS: atom_id res chain seq x y z
N MET A 1 -15.26 20.05 11.17
CA MET A 1 -13.87 19.57 11.38
C MET A 1 -12.85 20.63 10.95
N ASN A 2 -13.00 21.25 9.77
CA ASN A 2 -12.02 22.24 9.25
C ASN A 2 -11.85 23.49 10.14
N LEU A 3 -12.91 23.96 10.80
CA LEU A 3 -12.86 25.18 11.65
C LEU A 3 -11.94 25.04 12.87
N VAL A 4 -11.91 23.87 13.53
CA VAL A 4 -11.11 23.67 14.76
C VAL A 4 -9.61 23.66 14.44
N ILE A 5 -9.23 23.05 13.32
CA ILE A 5 -7.83 22.95 12.91
C ILE A 5 -7.30 24.32 12.47
N LEU A 6 -8.08 25.10 11.72
CA LEU A 6 -7.69 26.45 11.30
C LEU A 6 -7.57 27.42 12.47
N GLN A 7 -8.48 27.34 13.44
CA GLN A 7 -8.44 28.19 14.63
C GLN A 7 -7.23 27.88 15.54
N SER A 8 -6.80 26.61 15.60
CA SER A 8 -5.73 26.18 16.50
C SER A 8 -4.33 26.28 15.89
N PHE A 9 -4.19 26.06 14.57
CA PHE A 9 -2.90 25.99 13.88
C PHE A 9 -2.69 27.11 12.84
N GLY A 10 -3.65 28.03 12.70
CA GLY A 10 -3.59 29.16 11.78
C GLY A 10 -3.88 28.80 10.32
N VAL A 11 -3.76 29.81 9.44
CA VAL A 11 -4.10 29.71 8.02
C VAL A 11 -3.14 28.80 7.25
N GLU A 12 -1.91 28.61 7.72
CA GLU A 12 -0.92 27.70 7.12
C GLU A 12 -1.40 26.24 7.07
N ALA A 13 -2.21 25.83 8.07
CA ALA A 13 -2.81 24.51 8.12
C ALA A 13 -3.80 24.26 6.96
N LEU A 14 -4.37 25.32 6.37
CA LEU A 14 -5.28 25.22 5.24
C LEU A 14 -4.60 24.62 4.02
N ASN A 15 -3.41 25.12 3.67
CA ASN A 15 -2.65 24.61 2.52
C ASN A 15 -2.27 23.14 2.70
N LYS A 16 -1.92 22.75 3.93
CA LYS A 16 -1.63 21.36 4.28
C LYS A 16 -2.88 20.47 4.10
N LEU A 17 -4.03 20.93 4.59
CA LEU A 17 -5.30 20.21 4.49
C LEU A 17 -5.77 20.05 3.04
N LEU A 18 -5.63 21.08 2.21
CA LEU A 18 -5.99 21.04 0.79
C LEU A 18 -5.16 20.00 0.03
N LYS A 19 -3.85 19.87 0.33
CA LYS A 19 -3.01 18.83 -0.25
C LYS A 19 -3.44 17.43 0.19
N LEU A 20 -3.74 17.25 1.47
CA LEU A 20 -4.29 15.98 2.01
C LEU A 20 -5.63 15.60 1.36
N GLN A 21 -6.47 16.58 1.03
CA GLN A 21 -7.70 16.35 0.28
C GLN A 21 -7.45 15.92 -1.17
N LYS A 22 -6.54 16.58 -1.88
CA LYS A 22 -6.19 16.23 -3.27
C LYS A 22 -5.64 14.81 -3.41
N MET A 23 -4.83 14.36 -2.45
CA MET A 23 -4.31 12.99 -2.43
C MET A 23 -5.32 11.98 -1.87
N GLY A 24 -6.48 12.43 -1.42
CA GLY A 24 -7.54 11.56 -0.93
C GLY A 24 -7.30 10.93 0.44
N VAL A 25 -6.33 11.43 1.22
CA VAL A 25 -6.07 11.01 2.62
C VAL A 25 -7.20 11.49 3.53
N VAL A 26 -7.66 12.72 3.32
CA VAL A 26 -8.83 13.29 3.99
C VAL A 26 -9.88 13.55 2.92
N ARG A 27 -11.09 13.05 3.11
CA ARG A 27 -12.19 13.27 2.15
C ARG A 27 -13.46 13.68 2.88
N GLU A 28 -14.29 14.44 2.19
CA GLU A 28 -15.63 14.72 2.68
C GLU A 28 -16.51 13.48 2.55
N ARG A 29 -17.23 13.16 3.63
CA ARG A 29 -18.14 12.01 3.67
C ARG A 29 -19.27 12.26 2.67
N GLY A 30 -19.42 11.35 1.70
CA GLY A 30 -20.48 11.42 0.68
C GLY A 30 -20.04 11.93 -0.69
N GLY A 31 -18.74 12.17 -0.93
CA GLY A 31 -18.20 12.43 -2.28
C GLY A 31 -18.66 13.71 -2.97
N SER A 32 -19.52 14.50 -2.31
CA SER A 32 -20.11 15.75 -2.83
C SER A 32 -19.19 16.98 -2.63
N GLY A 33 -17.91 16.76 -2.34
CA GLY A 33 -16.94 17.83 -2.13
C GLY A 33 -16.49 18.42 -3.46
N LYS A 34 -16.29 19.75 -3.50
CA LYS A 34 -15.74 20.46 -4.68
C LYS A 34 -14.29 20.05 -5.03
N LEU A 35 -13.61 19.38 -4.10
CA LEU A 35 -12.26 18.84 -4.28
C LEU A 35 -12.34 17.32 -4.33
N THR A 36 -12.35 16.79 -5.54
CA THR A 36 -12.34 15.36 -5.82
C THR A 36 -10.90 14.87 -5.89
N ALA A 37 -10.61 13.76 -5.23
CA ALA A 37 -9.38 13.01 -5.48
C ALA A 37 -9.61 12.08 -6.67
N ASP A 38 -8.64 11.97 -7.57
CA ASP A 38 -8.73 11.18 -8.81
C ASP A 38 -8.83 9.66 -8.56
N TYR A 39 -8.66 9.24 -7.30
CA TYR A 39 -8.68 7.84 -6.88
C TYR A 39 -10.01 7.48 -6.24
N ALA A 40 -10.52 6.28 -6.52
CA ALA A 40 -11.70 5.75 -5.86
C ALA A 40 -11.50 5.68 -4.33
N PRO A 41 -12.54 5.97 -3.52
CA PRO A 41 -12.46 5.83 -2.08
C PRO A 41 -12.20 4.35 -1.71
N SER A 42 -11.32 4.11 -0.74
CA SER A 42 -11.04 2.77 -0.26
C SER A 42 -12.28 2.19 0.43
N MET A 43 -12.79 1.05 -0.05
CA MET A 43 -13.88 0.31 0.58
C MET A 43 -13.38 -0.49 1.80
N PHE A 44 -12.78 0.22 2.77
CA PHE A 44 -12.12 -0.38 3.94
C PHE A 44 -13.02 -1.35 4.72
N PRO A 45 -14.33 -1.10 4.95
CA PRO A 45 -15.18 -2.06 5.65
C PRO A 45 -15.32 -3.41 4.93
N HIS A 46 -15.34 -3.40 3.59
CA HIS A 46 -15.38 -4.62 2.79
C HIS A 46 -14.03 -5.34 2.85
N MET A 47 -12.94 -4.62 2.63
CA MET A 47 -11.59 -5.18 2.66
C MET A 47 -11.21 -5.72 4.04
N LYS A 48 -11.66 -5.06 5.12
CA LYS A 48 -11.51 -5.51 6.50
C LYS A 48 -12.03 -6.94 6.70
N LYS A 49 -13.21 -7.24 6.17
CA LYS A 49 -13.83 -8.56 6.27
C LYS A 49 -13.20 -9.55 5.29
N GLN A 50 -12.92 -9.12 4.06
CA GLN A 50 -12.38 -9.99 3.02
C GLN A 50 -10.99 -10.52 3.35
N TYR A 51 -10.12 -9.67 3.91
CA TYR A 51 -8.72 -10.00 4.21
C TYR A 51 -8.44 -10.22 5.70
N ASP A 52 -9.50 -10.31 6.51
CA ASP A 52 -9.41 -10.43 7.97
C ASP A 52 -8.32 -9.53 8.58
N LEU A 53 -8.52 -8.21 8.42
CA LEU A 53 -7.51 -7.21 8.82
C LEU A 53 -7.40 -7.05 10.34
N LEU A 54 -8.40 -7.52 11.10
CA LEU A 54 -8.45 -7.43 12.56
C LEU A 54 -8.77 -8.81 13.16
N PRO A 55 -7.81 -9.74 13.13
CA PRO A 55 -7.97 -11.05 13.76
C PRO A 55 -8.11 -10.88 15.29
N GLU A 56 -9.03 -11.62 15.90
CA GLU A 56 -9.37 -11.47 17.32
C GLU A 56 -8.30 -12.03 18.27
N ASN A 57 -7.56 -13.06 17.83
CA ASN A 57 -6.59 -13.77 18.65
C ASN A 57 -5.18 -13.61 18.08
N VAL A 58 -4.53 -12.50 18.42
CA VAL A 58 -3.14 -12.23 18.04
C VAL A 58 -2.24 -12.32 19.26
N SER A 59 -1.17 -13.10 19.14
CA SER A 59 -0.13 -13.19 20.15
C SER A 59 1.08 -12.37 19.71
N GLU A 60 1.58 -11.50 20.58
CA GLU A 60 2.78 -10.69 20.31
C GLU A 60 4.07 -11.52 20.35
N THR A 61 4.04 -12.68 21.01
CA THR A 61 5.20 -13.57 21.15
C THR A 61 5.33 -14.55 19.99
N ASN A 62 4.21 -14.91 19.34
CA ASN A 62 4.20 -15.83 18.21
C ASN A 62 4.07 -15.04 16.90
N THR A 63 5.14 -15.00 16.10
CA THR A 63 5.19 -14.26 14.83
C THR A 63 4.57 -15.02 13.66
N SER A 64 3.55 -15.84 13.89
CA SER A 64 2.91 -16.65 12.85
C SER A 64 1.98 -15.86 11.95
N ASP A 65 1.45 -14.73 12.43
CA ASP A 65 0.54 -13.86 11.69
C ASP A 65 1.11 -12.44 11.63
N SER A 66 1.02 -11.79 10.47
CA SER A 66 1.51 -10.43 10.23
C SER A 66 0.82 -9.37 11.09
N ALA A 67 -0.34 -9.67 11.68
CA ALA A 67 -1.02 -8.83 12.65
C ALA A 67 -0.22 -8.58 13.94
N TYR A 68 0.79 -9.39 14.25
CA TYR A 68 1.66 -9.20 15.42
C TYR A 68 2.36 -7.82 15.42
N ALA A 69 2.68 -7.31 14.23
CA ALA A 69 3.49 -6.10 14.08
C ALA A 69 2.75 -4.82 14.52
N TYR A 70 1.42 -4.87 14.59
CA TYR A 70 0.57 -3.78 15.06
C TYR A 70 -0.43 -4.26 16.14
N SER A 71 -0.07 -5.31 16.91
CA SER A 71 -0.84 -5.83 18.04
C SER A 71 -2.34 -6.03 17.73
N GLY A 72 -2.66 -6.68 16.60
CA GLY A 72 -4.04 -6.98 16.22
C GLY A 72 -4.50 -6.35 14.89
N TYR A 73 -3.67 -5.56 14.23
CA TYR A 73 -3.93 -5.09 12.86
C TYR A 73 -2.97 -5.70 11.86
N ALA A 74 -3.51 -6.44 10.89
CA ALA A 74 -2.74 -6.93 9.75
C ALA A 74 -2.68 -5.86 8.65
N PRO A 75 -1.48 -5.42 8.21
CA PRO A 75 -1.38 -4.45 7.13
C PRO A 75 -1.99 -4.99 5.84
N LEU A 76 -2.88 -4.22 5.23
CA LEU A 76 -3.61 -4.65 4.04
C LEU A 76 -2.68 -5.08 2.90
N ILE A 77 -1.57 -4.37 2.69
CA ILE A 77 -0.57 -4.75 1.67
C ILE A 77 0.02 -6.13 1.95
N VAL A 78 0.27 -6.47 3.21
CA VAL A 78 0.83 -7.78 3.59
C VAL A 78 -0.21 -8.87 3.35
N ARG A 79 -1.48 -8.67 3.74
CA ARG A 79 -2.57 -9.63 3.47
C ARG A 79 -2.79 -9.90 1.98
N ILE A 80 -2.71 -8.85 1.17
CA ILE A 80 -2.75 -8.97 -0.30
C ILE A 80 -1.56 -9.82 -0.76
N LEU A 81 -0.35 -9.55 -0.29
CA LEU A 81 0.82 -10.33 -0.71
C LEU A 81 0.75 -11.80 -0.23
N GLU A 82 0.27 -12.07 0.99
CA GLU A 82 0.10 -13.43 1.55
C GLU A 82 -0.85 -14.28 0.70
N GLU A 83 -1.98 -13.69 0.31
CA GLU A 83 -2.97 -14.33 -0.54
C GLU A 83 -2.36 -14.56 -1.95
N GLY A 84 -1.47 -13.67 -2.40
CA GLY A 84 -0.74 -13.77 -3.69
C GLY A 84 0.27 -14.89 -3.69
N ASP A 85 0.99 -15.01 -2.59
CA ASP A 85 1.92 -16.08 -2.32
C ASP A 85 1.21 -17.43 -2.27
N ARG A 86 0.02 -17.50 -1.64
CA ARG A 86 -0.80 -18.71 -1.54
C ARG A 86 -1.16 -19.31 -2.90
N VAL A 87 -1.47 -18.46 -3.89
CA VAL A 87 -1.81 -18.91 -5.26
C VAL A 87 -0.60 -18.92 -6.19
N ARG A 88 0.62 -18.76 -5.65
CA ARG A 88 1.87 -18.64 -6.42
C ARG A 88 1.79 -17.60 -7.54
N TRP A 89 1.07 -16.51 -7.30
CA TRP A 89 0.84 -15.43 -8.27
C TRP A 89 0.07 -15.86 -9.54
N THR A 90 -0.35 -17.13 -9.63
CA THR A 90 -1.13 -17.67 -10.74
C THR A 90 -2.61 -17.34 -10.54
N GLY A 91 -3.24 -16.71 -11.53
CA GLY A 91 -4.67 -16.35 -11.43
C GLY A 91 -5.00 -15.23 -10.42
N TRP A 92 -3.98 -14.63 -9.78
CA TRP A 92 -4.11 -13.57 -8.77
C TRP A 92 -4.98 -12.37 -9.20
N HIS A 93 -4.99 -12.05 -10.48
CA HIS A 93 -5.79 -10.97 -11.05
C HIS A 93 -7.31 -11.20 -10.97
N LYS A 94 -7.76 -12.43 -10.67
CA LYS A 94 -9.19 -12.79 -10.66
C LYS A 94 -9.86 -12.58 -9.29
N THR A 95 -9.07 -12.51 -8.21
CA THR A 95 -9.57 -12.37 -6.82
C THR A 95 -10.07 -10.95 -6.49
N PHE A 96 -9.82 -9.98 -7.38
CA PHE A 96 -10.22 -8.58 -7.21
C PHE A 96 -11.50 -8.20 -7.95
N ASP A 97 -12.15 -9.13 -8.64
CA ASP A 97 -13.32 -8.89 -9.51
C ASP A 97 -14.65 -8.81 -8.73
N GLY A 98 -14.60 -8.28 -7.51
CA GLY A 98 -15.76 -8.02 -6.68
C GLY A 98 -16.35 -6.63 -6.95
N SER A 99 -17.23 -6.53 -7.95
CA SER A 99 -18.28 -5.50 -8.07
C SER A 99 -17.84 -4.02 -8.11
N ILE A 100 -16.84 -3.68 -8.93
CA ILE A 100 -16.75 -2.33 -9.51
C ILE A 100 -16.68 -2.52 -11.03
N GLY A 101 -17.80 -2.27 -11.72
CA GLY A 101 -17.88 -2.35 -13.16
C GLY A 101 -16.82 -1.46 -13.81
N GLY A 102 -15.87 -2.09 -14.50
CA GLY A 102 -14.80 -1.44 -15.22
C GLY A 102 -13.69 -2.45 -15.53
N GLU A 103 -13.66 -2.94 -16.77
CA GLU A 103 -12.64 -3.86 -17.28
C GLU A 103 -11.22 -3.30 -17.12
N HIS A 104 -10.53 -3.56 -16.01
CA HIS A 104 -9.11 -3.20 -15.89
C HIS A 104 -8.32 -4.28 -15.15
N LYS A 105 -7.66 -5.13 -15.96
CA LYS A 105 -6.56 -6.05 -15.63
C LYS A 105 -5.70 -5.54 -14.45
N LEU A 106 -5.99 -6.06 -13.26
CA LEU A 106 -5.56 -5.46 -12.00
C LEU A 106 -4.13 -5.81 -11.54
N LEU A 107 -3.40 -6.64 -12.30
CA LEU A 107 -1.97 -6.91 -12.06
C LEU A 107 -1.05 -5.76 -12.54
N TYR A 108 -1.50 -4.96 -13.50
CA TYR A 108 -0.82 -3.71 -13.88
C TYR A 108 -1.17 -2.54 -12.93
N ASN A 109 -2.13 -2.70 -12.02
CA ASN A 109 -2.73 -1.57 -11.32
C ASN A 109 -2.09 -1.25 -9.97
N ILE A 110 -1.43 -2.16 -9.25
CA ILE A 110 -0.69 -1.74 -8.03
C ILE A 110 0.49 -0.81 -8.40
N CYS A 111 1.05 -0.96 -9.60
CA CYS A 111 2.09 -0.06 -10.14
C CYS A 111 1.51 1.18 -10.86
N SER A 112 0.34 1.08 -11.50
CA SER A 112 -0.30 2.22 -12.21
C SER A 112 -1.20 3.11 -11.33
N PHE A 113 -1.64 2.65 -10.15
CA PHE A 113 -2.50 3.45 -9.26
C PHE A 113 -1.81 4.69 -8.67
N ILE A 114 -0.49 4.86 -8.84
CA ILE A 114 0.28 5.96 -8.21
C ILE A 114 1.13 6.75 -9.22
N PHE A 115 1.24 6.32 -10.49
CA PHE A 115 2.27 6.86 -11.38
C PHE A 115 1.78 7.30 -12.76
N PRO A 116 2.08 8.54 -13.20
CA PRO A 116 1.91 8.96 -14.59
C PRO A 116 2.77 8.09 -15.53
N PRO A 117 2.39 7.94 -16.81
CA PRO A 117 2.98 6.99 -17.75
C PRO A 117 4.51 7.09 -17.91
N GLY A 118 5.13 8.26 -17.68
CA GLY A 118 6.59 8.43 -17.78
C GLY A 118 7.42 7.78 -16.66
N ILE A 119 6.82 7.49 -15.50
CA ILE A 119 7.55 6.83 -14.39
C ILE A 119 7.62 5.30 -14.60
N LEU A 120 6.69 4.72 -15.36
CA LEU A 120 6.71 3.29 -15.66
C LEU A 120 7.94 2.88 -16.48
N ASP A 121 8.37 3.70 -17.43
CA ASP A 121 9.56 3.44 -18.24
C ASP A 121 10.86 3.52 -17.42
N LEU A 122 10.94 4.50 -16.53
CA LEU A 122 12.06 4.63 -15.58
C LEU A 122 12.10 3.44 -14.61
N PHE A 123 10.93 3.03 -14.13
CA PHE A 123 10.77 1.89 -13.23
C PHE A 123 11.14 0.57 -13.90
N ARG A 124 10.79 0.40 -15.18
CA ARG A 124 11.18 -0.76 -15.99
C ARG A 124 12.70 -0.84 -16.17
N SER A 125 13.36 0.31 -16.40
CA SER A 125 14.82 0.39 -16.47
C SER A 125 15.47 0.06 -15.12
N PHE A 126 14.91 0.53 -14.02
CA PHE A 126 15.38 0.23 -12.66
C PHE A 126 15.23 -1.25 -12.30
N LEU A 127 14.08 -1.88 -12.61
CA LEU A 127 13.87 -3.32 -12.44
C LEU A 127 14.90 -4.14 -13.23
N CYS A 128 15.18 -3.74 -14.47
CA CYS A 128 16.22 -4.38 -15.31
C CYS A 128 17.62 -4.27 -14.68
N GLN A 129 17.88 -3.21 -13.91
CA GLN A 129 19.16 -3.02 -13.20
C GLN A 129 19.26 -3.90 -11.94
N ILE A 130 18.15 -4.15 -11.24
CA ILE A 130 18.09 -5.06 -10.09
C ILE A 130 18.21 -6.53 -10.51
N GLU A 131 17.61 -6.91 -11.63
CA GLU A 131 17.78 -8.25 -12.21
C GLU A 131 19.24 -8.55 -12.56
N LYS A 132 20.00 -7.52 -12.98
CA LYS A 132 21.44 -7.66 -13.28
C LYS A 132 22.34 -7.74 -12.05
N GLY A 133 21.86 -7.31 -10.88
CA GLY A 133 22.61 -7.33 -9.61
C GLY A 133 22.31 -8.52 -8.70
N SER A 134 21.19 -9.21 -8.91
CA SER A 134 20.79 -10.37 -8.11
C SER A 134 21.32 -11.64 -8.78
N GLY A 135 22.49 -12.11 -8.35
CA GLY A 135 23.04 -13.39 -8.80
C GLY A 135 22.02 -14.51 -8.64
N CYS A 136 21.66 -15.14 -9.76
CA CYS A 136 20.80 -16.31 -9.85
C CYS A 136 21.33 -17.43 -8.93
N LEU A 137 20.69 -17.62 -7.77
CA LEU A 137 20.74 -18.89 -7.07
C LEU A 137 19.70 -19.80 -7.74
N GLN A 138 20.23 -20.63 -8.62
CA GLN A 138 19.55 -21.66 -9.38
C GLN A 138 18.81 -22.61 -8.43
N GLY A 139 17.46 -22.64 -8.44
CA GLY A 139 16.72 -23.79 -7.90
C GLY A 139 15.31 -23.58 -7.31
N ASP A 140 14.91 -22.39 -6.86
CA ASP A 140 13.59 -22.18 -6.22
C ASP A 140 12.81 -21.02 -6.85
N ASP A 141 11.51 -21.21 -7.08
CA ASP A 141 10.54 -20.19 -7.51
C ASP A 141 10.33 -19.13 -6.40
N ARG A 142 11.34 -18.29 -6.15
CA ARG A 142 11.28 -17.25 -5.11
C ARG A 142 10.82 -15.92 -5.66
N THR A 143 9.89 -15.27 -4.97
CA THR A 143 9.31 -13.99 -5.36
C THR A 143 10.10 -12.82 -4.78
N ALA A 144 10.35 -11.80 -5.60
CA ALA A 144 10.82 -10.49 -5.14
C ALA A 144 9.63 -9.51 -5.12
N VAL A 145 9.47 -8.78 -4.02
CA VAL A 145 8.41 -7.78 -3.84
C VAL A 145 9.04 -6.39 -3.84
N PHE A 146 8.55 -5.50 -4.69
CA PHE A 146 8.94 -4.09 -4.68
C PHE A 146 7.75 -3.21 -4.31
N VAL A 147 7.88 -2.43 -3.23
CA VAL A 147 6.88 -1.46 -2.77
C VAL A 147 7.24 -0.05 -3.22
N VAL A 148 6.42 0.50 -4.13
CA VAL A 148 6.56 1.88 -4.62
C VAL A 148 5.78 2.85 -3.73
N GLY A 149 6.32 4.04 -3.46
CA GLY A 149 5.72 5.03 -2.55
C GLY A 149 6.14 4.89 -1.09
N GLY A 150 6.84 3.81 -0.77
CA GLY A 150 7.47 3.58 0.53
C GLY A 150 6.74 2.54 1.37
N ALA A 151 7.49 1.85 2.23
CA ALA A 151 6.96 0.85 3.15
C ALA A 151 7.40 1.15 4.59
N THR A 152 6.54 0.82 5.54
CA THR A 152 6.87 0.86 6.97
C THR A 152 7.70 -0.36 7.36
N ARG A 153 8.45 -0.24 8.47
CA ARG A 153 9.23 -1.37 8.99
C ARG A 153 8.36 -2.57 9.40
N ALA A 154 7.16 -2.30 9.91
CA ALA A 154 6.21 -3.33 10.28
C ALA A 154 5.67 -4.10 9.06
N GLU A 155 5.39 -3.40 7.95
CA GLU A 155 5.01 -4.07 6.69
C GLU A 155 6.15 -4.94 6.15
N LEU A 156 7.39 -4.41 6.17
CA LEU A 156 8.56 -5.20 5.75
C LEU A 156 8.79 -6.42 6.66
N ALA A 157 8.49 -6.32 7.95
CA ALA A 157 8.54 -7.45 8.87
C ALA A 157 7.46 -8.49 8.57
N GLY A 158 6.25 -8.06 8.19
CA GLY A 158 5.18 -8.94 7.71
C GLY A 158 5.55 -9.65 6.40
N ILE A 159 6.15 -8.94 5.44
CA ILE A 159 6.58 -9.53 4.17
C ILE A 159 7.63 -10.62 4.37
N LYS A 160 8.52 -10.46 5.36
CA LYS A 160 9.54 -11.47 5.69
C LYS A 160 8.98 -12.74 6.31
N LEU A 161 7.72 -12.75 6.77
CA LEU A 161 7.10 -13.96 7.27
C LEU A 161 6.71 -14.93 6.15
N MET A 162 6.57 -14.45 4.91
CA MET A 162 6.19 -15.28 3.78
C MET A 162 7.39 -16.14 3.32
N PRO A 163 7.23 -17.48 3.23
CA PRO A 163 8.35 -18.37 2.98
C PRO A 163 8.90 -18.30 1.55
N ASN A 164 8.07 -17.95 0.56
CA ASN A 164 8.50 -17.91 -0.84
C ASN A 164 9.02 -16.54 -1.28
N VAL A 165 8.96 -15.51 -0.42
CA VAL A 165 9.47 -14.17 -0.73
C VAL A 165 10.94 -14.07 -0.33
N CYS A 166 11.85 -13.94 -1.29
CA CYS A 166 13.28 -13.85 -1.01
C CYS A 166 13.77 -12.42 -0.74
N LEU A 167 13.12 -11.43 -1.35
CA LEU A 167 13.62 -10.06 -1.38
C LEU A 167 12.45 -9.07 -1.31
N ALA A 168 12.50 -8.18 -0.32
CA ALA A 168 11.57 -7.06 -0.19
C ALA A 168 12.34 -5.76 -0.41
N LEU A 169 11.96 -5.03 -1.46
CA LEU A 169 12.53 -3.75 -1.84
C LEU A 169 11.48 -2.66 -1.66
N THR A 170 11.92 -1.46 -1.31
CA THR A 170 11.03 -0.31 -1.25
C THR A 170 11.76 0.94 -1.72
N SER A 171 11.02 1.85 -2.34
CA SER A 171 11.53 3.17 -2.74
C SER A 171 12.01 4.00 -1.53
N SER A 172 11.37 3.88 -0.36
CA SER A 172 11.79 4.55 0.86
C SER A 172 11.18 3.90 2.11
N ILE A 173 11.87 3.99 3.25
CA ILE A 173 11.29 3.57 4.54
C ILE A 173 10.50 4.73 5.12
N ILE A 174 9.18 4.58 5.17
CA ILE A 174 8.25 5.64 5.59
C ILE A 174 7.69 5.40 6.99
N THR A 175 7.16 6.48 7.56
CA THR A 175 6.42 6.50 8.83
C THR A 175 5.35 7.58 8.69
N GLY A 176 4.28 7.55 9.50
CA GLY A 176 3.17 8.53 9.38
C GLY A 176 3.64 9.98 9.32
N ASN A 177 4.59 10.36 10.19
CA ASN A 177 5.13 11.73 10.20
C ASN A 177 5.92 12.04 8.91
N ARG A 178 6.77 11.13 8.43
CA ARG A 178 7.55 11.32 7.19
C ARG A 178 6.65 11.45 5.96
N LEU A 179 5.54 10.71 5.93
CA LEU A 179 4.55 10.84 4.88
C LEU A 179 3.91 12.22 4.91
N LEU A 180 3.41 12.65 6.08
CA LEU A 180 2.80 13.97 6.25
C LEU A 180 3.78 15.11 5.96
N ASP A 181 5.03 15.01 6.38
CA ASP A 181 6.07 15.99 6.07
C ASP A 181 6.34 16.05 4.56
N GLY A 182 6.49 14.90 3.91
CA GLY A 182 6.70 14.81 2.46
C GLY A 182 5.53 15.41 1.65
N ILE A 183 4.32 15.40 2.19
CA ILE A 183 3.15 16.04 1.58
C ILE A 183 3.14 17.55 1.83
N THR A 184 3.40 17.93 3.07
CA THR A 184 3.10 19.27 3.56
C THR A 184 4.23 20.27 3.34
N GLN A 185 5.48 19.80 3.19
CA GLN A 185 6.68 20.63 3.04
C GLN A 185 7.10 20.92 1.59
N ILE A 186 6.34 20.46 0.58
CA ILE A 186 6.58 20.79 -0.84
C ILE A 186 5.99 22.14 -1.22
#